data_AF-A0A7R9ZHD1-F1
#
_entry.id   AF-A0A7R9ZHD1-F1
#
_cell.length_a   1.000
_cell.length_b   1.000
_cell.length_c   1.000
_cell.angle_alpha   90.00
_cell.angle_beta   90.00
_cell.angle_gamma   90.00
#
_symmetry.space_group_name_H-M   'P 1'
#
loop_
_entity.id
_entity.type
_entity.pdbx_description
1 polymer ?
#
loop_
_entity_poly.entity_id
_entity_poly.type
_entity_poly.pdbx_seq_one_letter_code
_entity_poly.pdbx_strand_id
1 'polypeptide(L)'
;KVYTHQALYVFSQRYEGGGKLMVTVTHIVFIVIYVAIIVLGIVLNLKEAHIAGILFAVLMLSASGFYHYRIHQEFIQASRELPLTTARIIDEEYNSLLRETESAHSIVNDKQKGWQRSQASITGRVMNSDTSSVGMGIGQPRLLRNHSGGDDDSDYYLYRQPDLNKATWETKPRPYRSDN
;
A
#
# COMPACT_ATOMS: atom_id res chain seq x y z
N LYS A 1 -3.51 13.40 -29.92
CA LYS A 1 -4.62 12.44 -29.68
C LYS A 1 -4.17 10.98 -29.73
N VAL A 2 -3.20 10.60 -30.56
CA VAL A 2 -2.70 9.21 -30.66
C VAL A 2 -2.19 8.68 -29.31
N TYR A 3 -1.35 9.44 -28.60
CA TYR A 3 -0.80 9.02 -27.31
C TYR A 3 -1.84 8.82 -26.21
N THR A 4 -2.92 9.61 -26.20
CA THR A 4 -4.02 9.48 -25.24
C THR A 4 -4.78 8.18 -25.46
N HIS A 5 -5.07 7.83 -26.72
CA HIS A 5 -5.73 6.57 -27.05
C HIS A 5 -4.84 5.36 -26.73
N GLN A 6 -3.54 5.46 -27.00
CA GLN A 6 -2.59 4.42 -26.62
C GLN A 6 -2.46 4.25 -25.11
N ALA A 7 -2.47 5.35 -24.35
CA ALA A 7 -2.43 5.31 -22.89
C ALA A 7 -3.67 4.65 -22.28
N LEU A 8 -4.86 4.86 -22.86
CA LEU A 8 -6.12 4.30 -22.36
C LEU A 8 -6.32 2.83 -22.72
N TYR A 9 -5.95 2.42 -23.93
CA TYR A 9 -6.36 1.12 -24.48
C TYR A 9 -5.22 0.13 -24.73
N VAL A 10 -3.97 0.60 -24.78
CA VAL A 10 -2.83 -0.24 -25.20
C VAL A 10 -1.79 -0.39 -24.10
N PHE A 11 -1.49 0.69 -23.38
CA PHE A 11 -0.47 0.66 -22.33
C PHE A 11 -1.07 0.20 -20.99
N SER A 12 -0.92 -1.08 -20.68
CA SER A 12 -0.98 -1.55 -19.29
C SER A 12 0.30 -1.11 -18.56
N GLN A 13 0.24 -0.02 -17.78
CA GLN A 13 1.41 0.45 -17.03
C GLN A 13 1.76 -0.59 -15.96
N ARG A 14 2.92 -1.24 -16.13
CA ARG A 14 3.42 -2.29 -15.21
C ARG A 14 3.94 -1.72 -13.88
N TYR A 15 4.25 -0.42 -13.87
CA TYR A 15 4.79 0.29 -12.72
C TYR A 15 4.15 1.68 -12.65
N GLU A 16 3.63 2.05 -11.48
CA GLU A 16 3.27 3.43 -11.19
C GLU A 16 4.52 4.16 -10.70
N GLY A 17 4.97 5.16 -11.47
CA GLY A 17 6.22 5.87 -11.19
C GLY A 17 6.21 6.73 -9.92
N GLY A 18 5.09 6.84 -9.21
CA GLY A 18 4.96 7.56 -7.94
C GLY A 18 5.53 8.99 -7.98
N GLY A 19 5.41 9.69 -9.12
CA GLY A 19 5.95 11.05 -9.30
C GLY A 19 7.47 11.15 -9.48
N LYS A 20 8.25 10.07 -9.38
CA LYS A 20 9.72 10.10 -9.54
C LYS A 20 10.15 10.66 -10.91
N LEU A 21 9.41 10.30 -11.96
CA LEU A 21 9.68 10.80 -13.30
C LEU A 21 9.52 12.32 -13.38
N MET A 22 8.55 12.89 -12.66
CA MET A 22 8.33 14.33 -12.64
C MET A 22 9.49 15.07 -11.94
N VAL A 23 10.05 14.49 -10.87
CA VAL A 23 11.26 15.01 -10.23
C VAL A 23 12.46 15.02 -11.17
N THR A 24 12.65 13.94 -11.92
CA THR A 24 13.75 13.85 -12.91
C THR A 24 13.58 14.87 -14.02
N VAL A 25 12.38 14.99 -14.59
CA VAL A 25 12.08 15.96 -15.65
C VAL A 25 12.32 17.39 -15.15
N THR A 26 11.84 17.74 -13.97
CA THR A 26 12.04 19.08 -13.39
C THR A 26 13.53 19.41 -13.22
N HIS A 27 14.34 18.47 -12.72
CA HIS A 27 15.79 18.67 -12.63
C HIS A 27 16.44 18.90 -13.99
N ILE A 28 16.06 18.13 -15.02
CA ILE A 28 16.58 18.31 -16.38
C ILE A 28 16.24 19.71 -16.89
N VAL A 29 15.00 20.17 -16.71
CA VAL A 29 14.57 21.52 -17.14
C VAL A 29 15.41 22.60 -16.46
N PHE A 30 15.65 22.50 -15.15
CA PHE A 30 16.49 23.47 -14.43
C PHE A 30 17.94 23.45 -14.92
N ILE A 31 18.51 22.27 -15.20
CA ILE A 31 19.86 22.16 -15.78
C ILE A 31 19.94 22.91 -17.11
N VAL A 32 18.95 22.73 -17.99
CA VAL A 32 18.90 23.44 -19.28
C VAL A 32 18.84 24.96 -19.07
N ILE A 33 18.03 25.42 -18.11
CA ILE A 33 17.92 26.86 -17.78
C ILE A 33 19.26 27.40 -17.25
N TYR A 34 19.94 26.69 -16.35
CA TYR A 34 21.24 27.11 -15.82
C TYR A 34 22.30 27.21 -16.92
N VAL A 35 22.35 26.23 -17.83
CA VAL A 35 23.25 26.27 -18.99
C VAL A 35 22.94 27.48 -19.86
N ALA A 36 21.66 27.78 -20.12
CA ALA A 36 21.27 28.94 -20.91
C ALA A 36 21.70 30.28 -20.25
N ILE A 37 21.54 30.40 -18.92
CA ILE A 37 21.98 31.60 -18.17
C ILE A 37 23.49 31.78 -18.28
N ILE A 38 24.28 30.70 -18.13
CA ILE A 38 25.73 30.75 -18.25
C ILE A 38 26.15 31.17 -19.65
N VAL A 39 25.57 30.56 -20.69
CA VAL A 39 25.87 30.88 -22.10
C VAL A 39 25.53 32.35 -22.39
N LEU A 40 24.37 32.84 -21.95
CA LEU A 40 23.99 34.25 -22.12
C LEU A 40 24.93 35.19 -21.36
N GLY A 41 25.34 34.82 -20.14
CA GLY A 41 26.33 35.58 -19.37
C GLY A 41 27.68 35.71 -20.09
N ILE A 42 28.15 34.62 -20.72
CA ILE A 42 29.38 34.62 -21.53
C ILE A 42 29.20 35.53 -22.76
N VAL A 43 28.08 35.41 -23.48
CA VAL A 43 27.80 36.25 -24.66
C VAL A 43 27.75 37.74 -24.30
N LEU A 44 27.17 38.10 -23.15
CA LEU A 44 27.13 39.48 -22.67
C LEU A 44 28.53 39.99 -22.31
N ASN A 45 29.36 39.14 -21.70
CA ASN A 45 30.76 39.48 -21.39
C ASN A 45 31.60 39.71 -22.66
N LEU A 46 31.31 39.01 -23.76
CA LEU A 46 32.00 39.22 -25.05
C LEU A 46 31.63 40.55 -25.71
N LYS A 47 30.48 41.14 -25.38
CA LYS A 47 29.99 42.41 -25.96
C LYS A 47 30.49 43.65 -25.21
N GLU A 48 31.65 43.56 -24.54
CA GLU A 48 32.26 44.60 -23.69
C GLU A 48 31.41 45.07 -22.49
N ALA A 49 30.26 44.45 -22.24
CA ALA A 49 29.36 44.79 -21.14
C ALA A 49 29.66 43.95 -19.88
N HIS A 50 30.92 43.92 -19.42
CA HIS A 50 31.39 43.01 -18.37
C HIS A 50 30.62 43.12 -17.05
N ILE A 51 30.36 44.36 -16.59
CA ILE A 51 29.63 44.60 -15.34
C ILE A 51 28.19 44.11 -15.45
N ALA A 52 27.54 44.37 -16.59
CA ALA A 52 26.16 43.95 -16.83
C ALA A 52 26.04 42.42 -16.97
N GLY A 53 27.03 41.76 -17.60
CA GLY A 53 27.07 40.30 -17.73
C GLY A 53 27.20 39.60 -16.38
N ILE A 54 28.09 40.09 -15.51
CA ILE A 54 28.25 39.55 -14.15
C ILE A 54 26.98 39.76 -13.32
N LEU A 55 26.42 40.98 -13.34
CA LEU A 55 25.20 41.31 -12.62
C LEU A 55 24.02 40.45 -13.09
N PHE A 56 23.87 40.26 -14.40
CA PHE A 56 22.85 39.41 -15.00
C PHE A 56 22.99 37.96 -14.52
N ALA A 57 24.19 37.40 -14.55
CA ALA A 57 24.44 36.03 -14.12
C ALA A 57 24.10 35.83 -12.63
N VAL A 58 24.55 36.73 -11.75
CA VAL A 58 24.28 36.66 -10.30
C VAL A 58 22.78 36.75 -10.02
N LEU A 59 22.09 37.69 -10.65
CA LEU A 59 20.65 37.89 -10.44
C LEU A 59 19.85 36.69 -10.94
N MET A 60 20.12 36.23 -12.17
CA MET A 60 19.40 35.10 -12.77
C MET A 60 19.67 33.78 -12.06
N LEU A 61 20.90 33.53 -11.60
CA LEU A 61 21.22 32.35 -10.79
C LEU A 61 20.51 32.38 -9.44
N SER A 62 20.48 33.54 -8.79
CA SER A 62 19.80 33.71 -7.49
C SER A 62 18.30 33.49 -7.62
N ALA A 63 17.66 34.09 -8.64
CA ALA A 63 16.23 33.91 -8.90
C ALA A 63 15.91 32.45 -9.24
N SER A 64 16.69 31.82 -10.13
CA SER A 64 16.49 30.41 -10.51
C SER A 64 16.69 29.47 -9.32
N GLY A 65 17.68 29.73 -8.46
CA GLY A 65 17.90 28.99 -7.22
C GLY A 65 16.73 29.11 -6.24
N PHE A 66 16.16 30.30 -6.08
CA PHE A 66 14.98 30.51 -5.25
C PHE A 66 13.75 29.73 -5.76
N TYR A 67 13.49 29.78 -7.07
CA TYR A 67 12.40 29.00 -7.68
C TYR A 67 12.63 27.50 -7.56
N HIS A 68 13.86 27.03 -7.77
CA HIS A 68 14.20 25.62 -7.61
C HIS A 68 13.95 25.17 -6.16
N TYR A 69 14.36 25.96 -5.17
CA TYR A 69 14.10 25.68 -3.76
C TYR A 69 12.60 25.61 -3.44
N ARG A 70 11.82 26.58 -3.94
CA ARG A 70 10.37 26.63 -3.75
C ARG A 70 9.66 25.40 -4.33
N ILE A 71 9.98 25.05 -5.58
CA ILE A 71 9.40 23.87 -6.24
C ILE A 71 9.80 22.59 -5.51
N HIS A 72 11.02 22.51 -4.99
CA HIS A 72 11.46 21.34 -4.23
C HIS A 72 10.63 21.14 -2.95
N GLN A 73 10.39 22.21 -2.20
CA GLN A 73 9.61 22.15 -0.97
C GLN A 73 8.13 21.85 -1.24
N GLU A 74 7.49 22.62 -2.13
CA GLU A 74 6.04 22.52 -2.33
C GLU A 74 5.63 21.31 -3.18
N PHE A 75 6.42 20.96 -4.18
CA PHE A 75 6.02 19.94 -5.16
C PHE A 75 6.64 18.57 -4.91
N ILE A 76 7.92 18.51 -4.56
CA ILE A 76 8.64 17.23 -4.43
C ILE A 76 8.33 16.52 -3.11
N GLN A 77 8.18 17.24 -2.01
CA GLN A 77 7.78 16.63 -0.74
C GLN A 77 6.33 16.14 -0.80
N ALA A 78 5.41 16.99 -1.25
CA ALA A 78 4.00 16.63 -1.39
C ALA A 78 3.82 15.39 -2.30
N SER A 79 4.46 15.38 -3.49
CA SER A 79 4.34 14.23 -4.41
C SER A 79 4.94 12.92 -3.89
N ARG A 80 5.86 12.96 -2.92
CA ARG A 80 6.41 11.77 -2.26
C ARG A 80 5.56 11.28 -1.10
N GLU A 81 4.90 12.18 -0.38
CA GLU A 81 4.13 11.86 0.83
C GLU A 81 2.67 11.51 0.55
N LEU A 82 2.10 12.03 -0.54
CA LEU A 82 0.74 11.72 -0.98
C LEU A 82 0.44 10.21 -1.09
N PRO A 83 1.27 9.37 -1.75
CA PRO A 83 0.95 7.94 -1.85
C PRO A 83 0.99 7.22 -0.49
N LEU A 84 1.84 7.66 0.45
CA LEU A 84 1.99 7.05 1.77
C LEU A 84 0.88 7.49 2.74
N THR A 85 0.48 8.76 2.69
CA THR A 85 -0.64 9.28 3.48
C THR A 85 -1.96 8.75 2.98
N THR A 86 -2.17 8.68 1.67
CA THR A 86 -3.34 8.03 1.09
C THR A 86 -3.38 6.53 1.40
N ALA A 87 -2.26 5.81 1.30
CA ALA A 87 -2.20 4.40 1.69
C ALA A 87 -2.53 4.20 3.18
N ARG A 88 -2.02 5.07 4.06
CA ARG A 88 -2.31 5.02 5.50
C ARG A 88 -3.79 5.27 5.80
N ILE A 89 -4.42 6.24 5.14
CA ILE A 89 -5.85 6.52 5.32
C ILE A 89 -6.68 5.31 4.88
N ILE A 90 -6.32 4.67 3.76
CA ILE A 90 -6.99 3.47 3.26
C ILE A 90 -6.83 2.29 4.23
N ASP A 91 -5.62 2.09 4.78
CA ASP A 91 -5.37 1.04 5.78
C ASP A 91 -6.15 1.27 7.08
N GLU A 92 -6.24 2.51 7.56
CA GLU A 92 -7.04 2.86 8.75
C GLU A 92 -8.53 2.62 8.50
N GLU A 93 -9.04 3.00 7.33
CA GLU A 93 -10.44 2.77 6.93
C GLU A 93 -10.77 1.28 6.82
N TYR A 94 -9.93 0.48 6.14
CA TYR A 94 -10.13 -0.96 6.02
C TYR A 94 -10.09 -1.67 7.38
N ASN A 95 -9.15 -1.31 8.25
CA ASN A 95 -9.06 -1.87 9.60
C ASN A 95 -10.26 -1.51 10.47
N SER A 96 -10.83 -0.32 10.30
CA SER A 96 -12.04 0.09 11.02
C SER A 96 -13.25 -0.78 10.65
N LEU A 97 -13.42 -1.06 9.35
CA LEU A 97 -14.47 -1.93 8.83
C LEU A 97 -14.29 -3.38 9.32
N LEU A 98 -13.05 -3.87 9.32
CA LEU A 98 -12.75 -5.23 9.81
C LEU A 98 -13.16 -5.39 11.28
N ARG A 99 -12.81 -4.44 12.14
CA ARG A 99 -13.19 -4.44 13.56
C ARG A 99 -14.70 -4.43 13.78
N GLU A 100 -15.46 -3.71 12.95
CA GLU A 100 -16.91 -3.70 13.01
C GLU A 100 -17.50 -5.08 12.67
N THR A 101 -16.96 -5.74 11.64
CA THR A 101 -17.41 -7.09 11.26
C THR A 101 -17.04 -8.16 12.29
N GLU A 102 -15.85 -8.10 12.90
CA GLU A 102 -15.45 -9.00 13.98
C GLU A 102 -16.32 -8.80 15.22
N SER A 103 -16.64 -7.55 15.55
CA SER A 103 -17.56 -7.20 16.64
C SER A 103 -18.96 -7.77 16.37
N ALA A 104 -19.48 -7.66 15.15
CA ALA A 104 -20.76 -8.24 14.77
C ALA A 104 -20.75 -9.79 14.85
N HIS A 105 -19.68 -10.43 14.40
CA HIS A 105 -19.53 -11.89 14.44
C HIS A 105 -19.40 -12.44 15.87
N SER A 106 -18.68 -11.75 16.76
CA SER A 106 -18.60 -12.15 18.17
C SER A 106 -19.96 -12.11 18.87
N ILE A 107 -20.77 -11.07 18.60
CA ILE A 107 -22.13 -10.95 19.13
C ILE A 107 -23.03 -12.10 18.62
N VAL A 108 -22.90 -12.50 17.36
CA VAL A 108 -23.66 -13.63 16.80
C VAL A 108 -23.23 -14.96 17.43
N ASN A 109 -21.92 -15.18 17.57
CA ASN A 109 -21.37 -16.39 18.19
C ASN A 109 -21.78 -16.53 19.67
N ASP A 110 -21.81 -15.44 20.42
CA ASP A 110 -22.24 -15.47 21.83
C ASP A 110 -23.74 -15.77 21.95
N LYS A 111 -24.57 -15.21 21.06
CA LYS A 111 -26.00 -15.57 20.99
C LYS A 111 -26.18 -17.06 20.64
N GLN A 112 -25.40 -17.59 19.71
CA GLN A 112 -25.48 -18.99 19.30
C GLN A 112 -25.05 -19.95 20.43
N LYS A 113 -23.96 -19.64 21.16
CA LYS A 113 -23.55 -20.39 22.36
C LYS A 113 -24.60 -20.34 23.47
N GLY A 114 -25.26 -19.19 23.66
CA GLY A 114 -26.38 -19.03 24.59
C GLY A 114 -27.56 -19.95 24.24
N TRP A 115 -27.96 -19.99 22.97
CA TRP A 115 -28.99 -20.89 22.46
C TRP A 115 -28.63 -22.37 22.65
N GLN A 116 -27.38 -22.77 22.37
CA GLN A 116 -26.92 -24.15 22.57
C GLN A 116 -26.92 -24.57 24.04
N ARG A 117 -26.52 -23.69 24.97
CA ARG A 117 -26.65 -23.96 26.42
C ARG A 117 -28.10 -24.11 26.85
N SER A 118 -29.00 -23.29 26.29
CA SER A 118 -30.43 -23.38 26.58
C SER A 118 -31.08 -24.65 26.04
N GLN A 119 -30.59 -25.22 24.93
CA GLN A 119 -31.09 -26.51 24.45
C GLN A 119 -30.52 -27.68 25.26
N ALA A 120 -29.24 -27.65 25.62
CA ALA A 120 -28.62 -28.70 26.44
C ALA A 120 -29.23 -28.82 27.85
N SER A 121 -29.72 -27.70 28.42
CA SER A 121 -30.43 -27.73 29.71
C SER A 121 -31.86 -28.27 29.62
N ILE A 122 -32.49 -28.23 28.44
CA ILE A 122 -33.83 -28.78 28.20
C ILE A 122 -33.75 -30.30 27.95
N THR A 123 -32.75 -30.78 27.19
CA THR A 123 -32.55 -32.22 26.95
C THR A 123 -31.88 -32.94 28.13
N GLY A 124 -31.13 -32.24 28.99
CA GLY A 124 -30.48 -32.82 30.18
C GLY A 124 -31.42 -33.17 31.34
N ARG A 125 -32.73 -32.87 31.26
CA ARG A 125 -33.70 -33.14 32.35
C ARG A 125 -34.54 -34.40 32.17
N VAL A 126 -34.31 -35.20 31.12
CA VAL A 126 -35.21 -36.34 30.78
C VAL A 126 -34.53 -37.72 30.81
N MET A 127 -33.23 -37.83 31.07
CA MET A 127 -32.60 -39.15 31.21
C MET A 127 -31.68 -39.22 32.42
N ASN A 128 -32.28 -39.56 33.56
CA ASN A 128 -31.57 -40.24 34.65
C ASN A 128 -32.45 -41.42 35.08
N SER A 129 -32.26 -42.56 34.41
CA SER A 129 -32.68 -43.87 34.91
C SER A 129 -31.46 -44.76 34.88
N ASP A 130 -31.02 -45.14 36.08
CA ASP A 130 -29.83 -45.91 36.39
C ASP A 130 -29.71 -47.17 35.54
N THR A 131 -28.59 -47.31 34.84
CA THR A 131 -28.05 -48.64 34.50
C THR A 131 -26.53 -48.58 34.56
N SER A 132 -26.00 -49.15 35.63
CA SER A 132 -24.60 -49.52 35.78
C SER A 132 -24.25 -50.61 34.77
N SER A 133 -23.25 -50.36 33.92
CA SER A 133 -22.53 -51.44 33.26
C SER A 133 -21.05 -51.10 33.11
N VAL A 134 -20.26 -52.08 33.55
CA VAL A 134 -18.80 -52.14 33.53
C VAL A 134 -18.33 -52.35 32.09
N GLY A 135 -17.38 -51.54 31.62
CA GLY A 135 -16.82 -51.64 30.28
C GLY A 135 -15.33 -51.29 30.24
N MET A 136 -14.50 -52.32 30.05
CA MET A 136 -13.04 -52.29 29.85
C MET A 136 -12.64 -51.58 28.55
N GLY A 137 -11.60 -50.73 28.67
CA GLY A 137 -10.51 -50.41 27.72
C GLY A 137 -10.75 -50.25 26.21
N ILE A 138 -10.19 -49.16 25.63
CA ILE A 138 -9.34 -49.16 24.41
C ILE A 138 -8.78 -47.73 24.16
N GLY A 139 -7.45 -47.67 24.02
CA GLY A 139 -6.60 -46.69 23.31
C GLY A 139 -7.01 -45.22 23.15
N GLN A 140 -6.30 -44.32 23.85
CA GLN A 140 -6.12 -42.93 23.41
C GLN A 140 -4.82 -42.81 22.58
N PRO A 141 -4.84 -42.26 21.36
CA PRO A 141 -3.62 -41.87 20.67
C PRO A 141 -3.06 -40.57 21.28
N ARG A 142 -1.77 -40.60 21.61
CA ARG A 142 -0.94 -39.42 21.90
C ARG A 142 -0.98 -38.46 20.70
N LEU A 143 -1.54 -37.26 20.90
CA LEU A 143 -1.28 -36.15 19.99
C LEU A 143 -0.07 -35.35 20.47
N LEU A 144 0.71 -34.98 19.47
CA LEU A 144 2.03 -34.42 19.51
C LEU A 144 2.07 -33.02 20.14
N ARG A 145 3.16 -32.82 20.88
CA ARG A 145 3.84 -31.56 21.18
C ARG A 145 3.99 -30.70 19.92
N ASN A 146 3.56 -29.43 19.98
CA ASN A 146 4.09 -28.31 19.18
C ASN A 146 4.12 -27.10 20.12
N HIS A 147 5.30 -26.68 20.60
CA HIS A 147 6.05 -25.54 20.04
C HIS A 147 5.16 -24.30 19.85
N SER A 148 4.95 -23.56 20.94
CA SER A 148 4.74 -22.12 20.87
C SER A 148 6.09 -21.44 21.12
N GLY A 149 6.93 -21.46 20.08
CA GLY A 149 7.94 -20.42 19.91
C GLY A 149 7.19 -19.10 19.67
N GLY A 150 7.74 -18.01 20.21
CA GLY A 150 7.21 -16.68 19.93
C GLY A 150 7.42 -16.37 18.46
N ASP A 151 6.32 -16.27 17.72
CA ASP A 151 6.29 -15.67 16.40
C ASP A 151 5.60 -14.32 16.53
N ASP A 152 6.43 -13.31 16.29
CA ASP A 152 6.05 -11.94 16.03
C ASP A 152 5.28 -11.96 14.69
N ASP A 153 3.96 -12.22 14.75
CA ASP A 153 3.00 -12.20 13.63
C ASP A 153 2.84 -10.76 13.08
N SER A 154 3.95 -10.17 12.66
CA SER A 154 3.96 -9.13 11.65
C SER A 154 3.78 -9.82 10.29
N ASP A 155 2.55 -10.25 10.03
CA ASP A 155 2.13 -10.70 8.70
C ASP A 155 2.42 -9.58 7.70
N TYR A 156 3.55 -9.73 6.99
CA TYR A 156 3.87 -8.87 5.86
C TYR A 156 2.82 -9.12 4.78
N TYR A 157 1.84 -8.21 4.69
CA TYR A 157 0.86 -8.18 3.61
C TYR A 157 1.55 -7.91 2.26
N LEU A 158 2.13 -8.95 1.66
CA LEU A 158 2.71 -8.86 0.34
C LEU A 158 1.57 -8.93 -0.69
N TYR A 159 1.06 -7.77 -1.10
CA TYR A 159 0.06 -7.68 -2.16
C TYR A 159 0.65 -8.28 -3.45
N ARG A 160 0.21 -9.49 -3.82
CA ARG A 160 0.62 -10.12 -5.09
C ARG A 160 -0.34 -9.66 -6.17
N GLN A 161 0.20 -9.15 -7.28
CA GLN A 161 -0.62 -8.81 -8.45
C GLN A 161 -1.44 -10.05 -8.89
N PRO A 162 -2.75 -9.90 -9.10
CA PRO A 162 -3.59 -10.99 -9.58
C PRO A 162 -3.18 -11.41 -11.00
N ASP A 163 -3.28 -12.69 -11.29
CA ASP A 163 -3.01 -13.20 -12.64
C ASP A 163 -4.14 -12.74 -13.57
N LEU A 164 -3.76 -12.01 -14.64
CA LEU A 164 -4.68 -11.54 -15.67
C LEU A 164 -4.93 -12.65 -16.68
N ASN A 165 -6.19 -13.09 -16.80
CA ASN A 165 -6.57 -13.97 -17.90
C ASN A 165 -6.70 -13.15 -19.19
N LYS A 166 -5.73 -13.30 -20.12
CA LYS A 166 -5.71 -12.53 -21.38
C LYS A 166 -6.87 -12.84 -22.33
N ALA A 167 -7.52 -13.99 -22.18
CA ALA A 167 -8.64 -14.38 -23.05
C ALA A 167 -9.96 -13.69 -22.64
N THR A 168 -10.16 -13.50 -21.33
CA THR A 168 -11.40 -12.91 -20.79
C THR A 168 -11.23 -11.51 -20.24
N TRP A 169 -9.98 -11.03 -20.09
CA TRP A 169 -9.62 -9.77 -19.44
C TRP A 169 -10.07 -9.67 -17.97
N GLU A 170 -10.37 -10.80 -17.35
CA GLU A 170 -10.76 -10.88 -15.95
C GLU A 170 -9.55 -11.21 -15.07
N THR A 171 -9.49 -10.61 -13.88
CA THR A 171 -8.53 -10.94 -12.84
C THR A 171 -9.16 -11.93 -11.87
N LYS A 172 -8.47 -13.04 -11.57
CA LYS A 172 -8.88 -13.93 -10.48
C LYS A 172 -8.05 -13.61 -9.24
N PRO A 173 -8.67 -13.40 -8.07
CA PRO A 173 -7.92 -13.26 -6.83
C PRO A 173 -7.13 -14.55 -6.59
N ARG A 174 -5.83 -14.41 -6.28
CA ARG A 174 -5.00 -15.56 -5.92
C ARG A 174 -5.27 -15.93 -4.46
N PRO A 175 -5.52 -17.20 -4.13
CA PRO A 175 -5.66 -17.61 -2.74
C PRO A 175 -4.35 -17.36 -1.97
N TYR A 176 -4.50 -16.91 -0.72
CA TYR A 176 -3.40 -16.47 0.15
C TYR A 176 -2.39 -17.59 0.46
N ARG A 177 -2.86 -18.84 0.47
CA ARG A 177 -2.06 -20.03 0.74
C ARG A 177 -2.35 -21.04 -0.37
N SER A 178 -1.33 -21.48 -1.09
CA SER A 178 -1.42 -22.71 -1.87
C SER A 178 -1.24 -23.85 -0.87
N ASP A 179 -2.32 -24.52 -0.51
CA ASP A 179 -2.23 -25.75 0.29
C ASP A 179 -1.41 -26.75 -0.53
N ASN A 180 -0.21 -27.05 -0.02
CA ASN A 180 0.74 -28.02 -0.57
C ASN A 180 0.97 -29.09 0.48
#